data_AF-A0A239R1A0-F1
#
_entry.id   AF-A0A239R1A0-F1
#
_cell.length_a   1.000
_cell.length_b   1.000
_cell.length_c   1.000
_cell.angle_alpha   90.00
_cell.angle_beta   90.00
_cell.angle_gamma   90.00
#
_symmetry.space_group_name_H-M   'P 1'
#
loop_
_entity.id
_entity.type
_entity.pdbx_description
1 polymer ?
#
loop_
_entity_poly.entity_id
_entity_poly.type
_entity_poly.pdbx_seq_one_letter_code
_entity_poly.pdbx_strand_id
1 'polypeptide(L)'
;MKKYELNGEIYYYNNGKWLTSNYMIAPLALVGKLNKLLVEEEDLSDKSFGELIKIIDGARDGETNIQLAVKAADLALEMAKPQSIGYILPRDTSNYRKIGKPQLAIQLANKYIDKYGDDVISSALLTSMAAAYCDLGELKDARKYADRAKARSAGKSSPELVSLYTRLKRLEG
;
A
#
# COMPACT_ATOMS: atom_id res chain seq x y z
N MET A 1 -24.37 -8.35 -4.25
CA MET A 1 -22.96 -8.34 -4.71
C MET A 1 -22.92 -7.72 -6.09
N LYS A 2 -22.00 -6.78 -6.33
CA LYS A 2 -21.80 -6.18 -7.66
C LYS A 2 -21.31 -7.25 -8.65
N LYS A 3 -21.79 -7.18 -9.88
CA LYS A 3 -21.46 -8.10 -10.98
C LYS A 3 -20.38 -7.48 -11.84
N TYR A 4 -19.45 -8.30 -12.29
CA TYR A 4 -18.36 -7.94 -13.19
C TYR A 4 -18.35 -8.93 -14.35
N GLU A 5 -18.18 -8.45 -15.58
CA GLU A 5 -18.13 -9.30 -16.77
C GLU A 5 -16.72 -9.33 -17.35
N LEU A 6 -16.19 -10.54 -17.59
CA LEU A 6 -14.89 -10.73 -18.24
C LEU A 6 -14.99 -11.86 -19.26
N ASN A 7 -14.75 -11.55 -20.54
CA ASN A 7 -14.86 -12.49 -21.66
C ASN A 7 -16.24 -13.17 -21.77
N GLY A 8 -17.33 -12.45 -21.48
CA GLY A 8 -18.71 -12.99 -21.52
C GLY A 8 -19.11 -13.83 -20.31
N GLU A 9 -18.22 -14.00 -19.33
CA GLU A 9 -18.48 -14.71 -18.07
C GLU A 9 -18.73 -13.74 -16.92
N ILE A 10 -19.64 -14.10 -16.02
CA ILE A 10 -20.02 -13.27 -14.86
C ILE A 10 -19.20 -13.67 -13.64
N TYR A 11 -18.68 -12.65 -12.96
CA TYR A 11 -17.93 -12.77 -11.71
C TYR A 11 -18.49 -11.84 -10.63
N TYR A 12 -18.23 -12.20 -9.38
CA TYR A 12 -18.57 -11.43 -8.21
C TYR A 12 -17.33 -11.21 -7.35
N TYR A 13 -17.18 -10.02 -6.79
CA TYR A 13 -16.15 -9.75 -5.80
C TYR A 13 -16.77 -9.76 -4.40
N ASN A 14 -16.23 -10.60 -3.51
CA ASN A 14 -16.70 -10.72 -2.14
C ASN A 14 -15.53 -11.03 -1.18
N ASN A 15 -15.36 -10.20 -0.15
CA ASN A 15 -14.33 -10.37 0.90
C ASN A 15 -12.94 -10.75 0.34
N GLY A 16 -12.45 -10.01 -0.65
CA GLY A 16 -11.13 -10.23 -1.25
C GLY A 16 -11.05 -11.32 -2.30
N LYS A 17 -12.15 -12.05 -2.52
CA LYS A 17 -12.17 -13.20 -3.42
C LYS A 17 -13.08 -12.95 -4.61
N TRP A 18 -12.60 -13.40 -5.76
CA TRP A 18 -13.41 -13.48 -6.96
C TRP A 18 -14.16 -14.80 -6.97
N LEU A 19 -15.46 -14.71 -7.25
CA LEU A 19 -16.36 -15.83 -7.38
C LEU A 19 -16.92 -15.88 -8.81
N THR A 20 -17.09 -17.08 -9.36
CA THR A 20 -17.78 -17.32 -10.64
C THR A 20 -19.29 -17.11 -10.49
N SER A 21 -20.04 -17.20 -11.60
CA SER A 21 -21.51 -17.23 -11.64
C SER A 21 -22.13 -18.25 -10.67
N ASN A 22 -21.49 -19.41 -10.51
CA ASN A 22 -21.87 -20.49 -9.58
C ASN A 22 -21.27 -20.35 -8.17
N TYR A 23 -20.75 -19.18 -7.79
CA TYR A 23 -20.15 -18.88 -6.48
C TYR A 23 -18.90 -19.69 -6.09
N MET A 24 -18.22 -20.29 -7.07
CA MET A 24 -16.93 -20.96 -6.88
C MET A 24 -15.77 -19.96 -6.97
N ILE A 25 -14.64 -20.23 -6.34
CA ILE A 25 -13.45 -19.37 -6.44
C ILE A 25 -13.00 -19.27 -7.90
N ALA A 26 -12.83 -18.05 -8.40
CA ALA A 26 -12.40 -17.81 -9.77
C ALA A 26 -10.97 -18.33 -10.01
N PRO A 27 -10.66 -18.79 -11.24
CA PRO A 27 -9.31 -19.25 -11.59
C PRO A 27 -8.24 -18.20 -11.33
N LEU A 28 -7.11 -18.61 -10.74
CA LEU A 28 -6.00 -17.72 -10.40
C LEU A 28 -5.47 -16.93 -11.62
N ALA A 29 -5.46 -17.55 -12.80
CA ALA A 29 -5.05 -16.93 -14.06
C ALA A 29 -5.91 -15.71 -14.46
N LEU A 30 -7.13 -15.59 -13.95
CA LEU A 30 -8.05 -14.50 -14.24
C LEU A 30 -8.03 -13.39 -13.17
N VAL A 31 -7.58 -13.70 -11.96
CA VAL A 31 -7.61 -12.78 -10.81
C VAL A 31 -6.93 -11.44 -11.13
N GLY A 32 -5.80 -11.45 -11.85
CA GLY A 32 -5.13 -10.20 -12.24
C GLY A 32 -5.98 -9.30 -13.15
N LYS A 33 -6.71 -9.90 -14.12
CA LYS A 33 -7.60 -9.16 -15.03
C LYS A 33 -8.85 -8.65 -14.30
N LEU A 34 -9.45 -9.50 -13.47
CA LEU A 34 -10.61 -9.14 -12.65
C LEU A 34 -10.26 -8.02 -11.65
N ASN A 35 -9.09 -8.09 -11.04
CA ASN A 35 -8.58 -7.04 -10.14
C ASN A 35 -8.42 -5.69 -10.84
N LYS A 36 -7.98 -5.69 -12.11
CA LYS A 36 -7.91 -4.47 -12.91
C LYS A 36 -9.31 -3.91 -13.18
N LEU A 37 -10.25 -4.78 -13.60
CA LEU A 37 -11.64 -4.41 -13.85
C LEU A 37 -12.31 -3.81 -12.62
N LEU A 38 -12.14 -4.42 -11.44
CA LEU A 38 -12.65 -3.90 -10.17
C LEU A 38 -12.13 -2.50 -9.87
N VAL A 39 -10.83 -2.23 -10.08
CA VAL A 39 -10.25 -0.90 -9.81
C VAL A 39 -10.79 0.16 -10.78
N GLU A 40 -11.03 -0.23 -12.03
CA GLU A 40 -11.58 0.65 -13.08
C GLU A 40 -13.06 0.97 -12.84
N GLU A 41 -13.87 -0.02 -12.45
CA GLU A 41 -15.32 0.14 -12.29
C GLU A 41 -15.77 0.55 -10.88
N GLU A 42 -14.94 0.34 -9.86
CA GLU A 42 -15.31 0.68 -8.49
C GLU A 42 -15.06 2.16 -8.25
N ASP A 43 -16.14 2.94 -8.23
CA ASP A 43 -16.08 4.31 -7.76
C ASP A 43 -16.00 4.36 -6.24
N LEU A 44 -15.03 5.12 -5.75
CA LEU A 44 -14.75 5.30 -4.33
C LEU A 44 -15.01 6.74 -3.88
N SER A 45 -15.39 7.66 -4.79
CA SER A 45 -15.59 9.09 -4.48
C SER A 45 -16.61 9.33 -3.38
N ASP A 46 -17.62 8.47 -3.30
CA ASP A 46 -18.76 8.64 -2.41
C ASP A 46 -18.51 8.03 -1.03
N LYS A 47 -17.38 7.33 -0.86
CA LYS A 47 -17.05 6.64 0.39
C LYS A 47 -16.57 7.64 1.44
N SER A 48 -17.02 7.43 2.66
CA SER A 48 -16.51 8.17 3.81
C SER A 48 -15.04 7.82 4.07
N PHE A 49 -14.32 8.74 4.74
CA PHE A 49 -12.95 8.50 5.19
C PHE A 49 -12.80 7.17 5.95
N GLY A 50 -13.75 6.86 6.85
CA GLY A 50 -13.71 5.61 7.62
C GLY A 50 -13.88 4.35 6.76
N GLU A 51 -14.66 4.41 5.70
CA GLU A 51 -14.79 3.30 4.74
C GLU A 51 -13.52 3.12 3.90
N LEU A 52 -12.88 4.22 3.49
CA LEU A 52 -11.59 4.16 2.80
C LEU A 52 -10.52 3.52 3.69
N ILE A 53 -10.45 3.88 4.98
CA ILE A 53 -9.52 3.25 5.93
C ILE A 53 -9.74 1.73 6.01
N LYS A 54 -10.99 1.25 6.05
CA LYS A 54 -11.28 -0.19 6.05
C LYS A 54 -10.75 -0.91 4.81
N ILE A 55 -10.88 -0.29 3.63
CA ILE A 55 -10.33 -0.82 2.37
C ILE A 55 -8.80 -0.90 2.44
N ILE A 56 -8.15 0.15 2.97
CA ILE A 56 -6.69 0.20 3.10
C ILE A 56 -6.18 -0.88 4.06
N ASP A 57 -6.82 -1.04 5.22
CA ASP A 57 -6.40 -2.03 6.22
C ASP A 57 -6.65 -3.47 5.73
N GLY A 58 -7.71 -3.72 4.95
CA GLY A 58 -7.98 -5.03 4.35
C GLY A 58 -6.89 -5.53 3.38
N ALA A 59 -6.08 -4.63 2.79
CA ALA A 59 -4.93 -5.05 1.98
C ALA A 59 -3.78 -5.62 2.81
N ARG A 60 -3.72 -5.37 4.11
CA ARG A 60 -2.73 -5.98 5.01
C ARG A 60 -3.00 -7.46 5.23
N ASP A 61 -4.28 -7.82 5.30
CA ASP A 61 -4.73 -9.17 5.64
C ASP A 61 -4.98 -10.04 4.39
N GLY A 62 -4.67 -9.51 3.20
CA GLY A 62 -4.95 -10.18 1.92
C GLY A 62 -6.44 -10.22 1.59
N GLU A 63 -7.27 -9.54 2.38
CA GLU A 63 -8.72 -9.47 2.22
C GLU A 63 -9.16 -8.47 1.14
N THR A 64 -8.24 -7.68 0.59
CA THR A 64 -8.55 -6.75 -0.50
C THR A 64 -7.40 -6.61 -1.49
N ASN A 65 -7.77 -6.41 -2.75
CA ASN A 65 -6.89 -6.03 -3.85
C ASN A 65 -6.04 -4.79 -3.50
N ILE A 66 -4.70 -4.92 -3.56
CA ILE A 66 -3.76 -3.86 -3.18
C ILE A 66 -3.91 -2.62 -4.07
N GLN A 67 -4.22 -2.78 -5.36
CA GLN A 67 -4.47 -1.65 -6.26
C GLN A 67 -5.74 -0.88 -5.86
N LEU A 68 -6.78 -1.58 -5.35
CA LEU A 68 -7.96 -0.91 -4.80
C LEU A 68 -7.62 -0.15 -3.51
N ALA A 69 -6.74 -0.72 -2.67
CA ALA A 69 -6.26 -0.05 -1.46
C ALA A 69 -5.39 1.19 -1.77
N VAL A 70 -4.61 1.21 -2.85
CA VAL A 70 -3.92 2.43 -3.32
C VAL A 70 -4.95 3.48 -3.71
N LYS A 71 -5.95 3.13 -4.55
CA LYS A 71 -7.02 4.06 -4.94
C LYS A 71 -7.74 4.64 -3.72
N ALA A 72 -8.03 3.82 -2.71
CA ALA A 72 -8.65 4.25 -1.47
C ALA A 72 -7.73 5.14 -0.62
N ALA A 73 -6.43 4.85 -0.58
CA ALA A 73 -5.45 5.63 0.16
C ALA A 73 -5.20 7.01 -0.45
N ASP A 74 -5.12 7.12 -1.78
CA ASP A 74 -5.01 8.39 -2.49
C ASP A 74 -6.18 9.31 -2.11
N LEU A 75 -7.42 8.81 -2.20
CA LEU A 75 -8.62 9.55 -1.81
C LEU A 75 -8.63 9.88 -0.31
N ALA A 76 -8.26 8.94 0.55
CA ALA A 76 -8.21 9.18 1.98
C ALA A 76 -7.19 10.27 2.33
N LEU A 77 -6.05 10.34 1.64
CA LEU A 77 -5.04 11.37 1.81
C LEU A 77 -5.48 12.75 1.31
N GLU A 78 -6.36 12.81 0.30
CA GLU A 78 -6.98 14.06 -0.16
C GLU A 78 -7.99 14.60 0.86
N MET A 79 -8.73 13.70 1.52
CA MET A 79 -9.71 14.05 2.57
C MET A 79 -9.08 14.25 3.96
N ALA A 80 -7.85 13.75 4.16
CA ALA A 80 -7.25 13.65 5.48
C ALA A 80 -7.01 15.02 6.11
N LYS A 81 -7.40 15.14 7.38
CA LYS A 81 -6.84 16.17 8.26
C LYS A 81 -5.36 15.85 8.52
N PRO A 82 -4.51 16.85 8.79
CA PRO A 82 -3.07 16.63 8.99
C PRO A 82 -2.74 15.51 9.98
N GLN A 83 -3.52 15.39 11.05
CA GLN A 83 -3.32 14.39 12.10
C GLN A 83 -3.53 12.94 11.62
N SER A 84 -4.29 12.74 10.53
CA SER A 84 -4.57 11.42 9.97
C SER A 84 -3.57 10.99 8.89
N ILE A 85 -2.78 11.94 8.36
CA ILE A 85 -1.81 11.66 7.29
C ILE A 85 -0.72 10.70 7.77
N GLY A 86 -0.21 10.89 8.98
CA GLY A 86 0.83 10.03 9.56
C GLY A 86 0.40 8.55 9.70
N TYR A 87 -0.90 8.28 9.73
CA TYR A 87 -1.46 6.93 9.73
C TYR A 87 -1.55 6.33 8.32
N ILE A 88 -2.03 7.11 7.34
CA ILE A 88 -2.28 6.61 5.98
C ILE A 88 -0.99 6.51 5.17
N LEU A 89 -0.14 7.54 5.25
CA LEU A 89 1.03 7.70 4.38
C LEU A 89 2.01 6.52 4.43
N PRO A 90 2.37 5.91 5.59
CA PRO A 90 3.24 4.73 5.62
C PRO A 90 2.63 3.51 4.90
N ARG A 91 1.31 3.34 5.00
CA ARG A 91 0.57 2.23 4.37
C ARG A 91 0.55 2.41 2.87
N ASP A 92 0.23 3.61 2.41
CA ASP A 92 0.16 3.89 0.99
C ASP A 92 1.53 3.79 0.32
N THR A 93 2.56 4.33 0.96
CA THR A 93 3.97 4.15 0.54
C THR A 93 4.32 2.66 0.39
N SER A 94 3.87 1.81 1.32
CA SER A 94 4.06 0.36 1.24
C SER A 94 3.25 -0.28 0.10
N ASN A 95 2.01 0.16 -0.11
CA ASN A 95 1.12 -0.36 -1.16
C ASN A 95 1.64 -0.01 -2.56
N TYR A 96 2.05 1.24 -2.81
CA TYR A 96 2.72 1.64 -4.06
C TYR A 96 3.94 0.76 -4.36
N ARG A 97 4.72 0.44 -3.34
CA ARG A 97 5.84 -0.51 -3.43
C ARG A 97 5.38 -1.90 -3.88
N LYS A 98 4.36 -2.46 -3.21
CA LYS A 98 3.85 -3.81 -3.47
C LYS A 98 3.26 -3.96 -4.88
N ILE A 99 2.75 -2.88 -5.48
CA ILE A 99 2.28 -2.88 -6.87
C ILE A 99 3.38 -2.57 -7.90
N GLY A 100 4.66 -2.61 -7.49
CA GLY A 100 5.81 -2.43 -8.38
C GLY A 100 6.07 -0.98 -8.77
N LYS A 101 5.60 0.00 -7.97
CA LYS A 101 5.82 1.44 -8.21
C LYS A 101 6.62 2.11 -7.07
N PRO A 102 7.84 1.65 -6.76
CA PRO A 102 8.64 2.19 -5.65
C PRO A 102 9.04 3.67 -5.84
N GLN A 103 9.19 4.15 -7.09
CA GLN A 103 9.45 5.58 -7.35
C GLN A 103 8.27 6.45 -6.90
N LEU A 104 7.03 6.03 -7.19
CA LEU A 104 5.83 6.75 -6.76
C LEU A 104 5.68 6.72 -5.23
N ALA A 105 6.03 5.61 -4.58
CA ALA A 105 6.05 5.52 -3.12
C ALA A 105 6.93 6.62 -2.49
N ILE A 106 8.14 6.82 -3.03
CA ILE A 106 9.06 7.86 -2.55
C ILE A 106 8.55 9.26 -2.85
N GLN A 107 8.05 9.50 -4.07
CA GLN A 107 7.49 10.80 -4.46
C GLN A 107 6.30 11.19 -3.58
N LEU A 108 5.40 10.25 -3.30
CA LEU A 108 4.27 10.44 -2.40
C LEU A 108 4.76 10.81 -1.00
N ALA A 109 5.66 10.02 -0.42
CA ALA A 109 6.19 10.30 0.91
C ALA A 109 6.84 11.68 0.99
N ASN A 110 7.69 12.04 0.03
CA ASN A 110 8.34 13.35 -0.03
C ASN A 110 7.32 14.49 -0.17
N LYS A 111 6.30 14.37 -1.03
CA LYS A 111 5.23 15.37 -1.19
C LYS A 111 4.59 15.75 0.16
N TYR A 112 4.30 14.76 1.00
CA TYR A 112 3.68 15.00 2.31
C TYR A 112 4.68 15.46 3.36
N ILE A 113 5.92 14.98 3.32
CA ILE A 113 7.01 15.49 4.18
C ILE A 113 7.27 16.97 3.89
N ASP A 114 7.34 17.38 2.62
CA ASP A 114 7.59 18.76 2.24
C ASP A 114 6.45 19.69 2.68
N LYS A 115 5.22 19.18 2.68
CA LYS A 115 4.02 19.94 3.05
C LYS A 115 3.80 20.05 4.56
N TYR A 116 4.09 19.00 5.32
CA TYR A 116 3.73 18.90 6.74
C TYR A 116 4.93 18.73 7.68
N GLY A 117 6.14 18.62 7.13
CA GLY A 117 7.37 18.50 7.89
C GLY A 117 7.45 17.24 8.74
N ASP A 118 7.98 17.38 9.94
CA ASP A 118 8.30 16.27 10.83
C ASP A 118 7.05 15.58 11.41
N ASP A 119 5.88 16.23 11.38
CA ASP A 119 4.62 15.73 11.94
C ASP A 119 4.12 14.45 11.26
N VAL A 120 4.44 14.28 9.97
CA VAL A 120 4.06 13.08 9.20
C VAL A 120 5.16 12.03 9.17
N ILE A 121 6.37 12.37 9.65
CA ILE A 121 7.50 11.45 9.67
C ILE A 121 7.33 10.48 10.84
N SER A 122 7.18 9.20 10.51
CA SER A 122 7.13 8.10 11.47
C SER A 122 8.18 7.05 11.17
N SER A 123 8.53 6.21 12.16
CA SER A 123 9.42 5.06 11.94
C SER A 123 8.86 4.12 10.86
N ALA A 124 7.53 3.95 10.81
CA ALA A 124 6.86 3.18 9.77
C ALA A 124 7.03 3.80 8.37
N LEU A 125 6.85 5.12 8.23
CA LEU A 125 7.06 5.82 6.95
C LEU A 125 8.50 5.64 6.46
N LEU A 126 9.47 5.90 7.34
CA LEU A 126 10.88 5.77 7.02
C LEU A 126 11.26 4.34 6.64
N THR A 127 10.67 3.33 7.29
CA THR A 127 10.84 1.92 6.93
C THR A 127 10.28 1.63 5.53
N SER A 128 9.08 2.11 5.21
CA SER A 128 8.48 1.96 3.87
C SER A 128 9.31 2.66 2.79
N MET A 129 9.82 3.87 3.04
CA MET A 129 10.70 4.59 2.11
C MET A 129 12.04 3.87 1.91
N ALA A 130 12.68 3.41 2.99
CA ALA A 130 13.91 2.64 2.91
C ALA A 130 13.74 1.36 2.09
N ALA A 131 12.62 0.67 2.30
CA ALA A 131 12.27 -0.48 1.49
C ALA A 131 12.05 -0.08 0.02
N ALA A 132 11.51 1.10 -0.29
CA ALA A 132 11.33 1.56 -1.68
C ALA A 132 12.68 1.80 -2.35
N TYR A 133 13.62 2.44 -1.67
CA TYR A 133 15.00 2.56 -2.18
C TYR A 133 15.68 1.19 -2.38
N CYS A 134 15.44 0.21 -1.50
CA CYS A 134 15.91 -1.17 -1.74
C CYS A 134 15.35 -1.79 -3.03
N ASP A 135 14.09 -1.51 -3.39
CA ASP A 135 13.50 -2.01 -4.64
C ASP A 135 14.10 -1.34 -5.88
N LEU A 136 14.62 -0.12 -5.72
CA LEU A 136 15.32 0.61 -6.77
C LEU A 136 16.81 0.25 -6.89
N GLY A 137 17.37 -0.50 -5.93
CA GLY A 137 18.80 -0.76 -5.85
C GLY A 137 19.61 0.41 -5.26
N GLU A 138 18.96 1.45 -4.76
CA GLU A 138 19.58 2.64 -4.15
C GLU A 138 19.98 2.37 -2.69
N LEU A 139 20.93 1.46 -2.48
CA LEU A 139 21.23 0.88 -1.16
C LEU A 139 21.72 1.92 -0.14
N LYS A 140 22.43 2.97 -0.59
CA LYS A 140 22.90 4.06 0.28
C LYS A 140 21.74 4.81 0.93
N ASP A 141 20.74 5.20 0.13
CA ASP A 141 19.55 5.86 0.64
C ASP A 141 18.69 4.91 1.45
N ALA A 142 18.55 3.66 1.00
CA ALA A 142 17.83 2.65 1.77
C ALA A 142 18.39 2.49 3.20
N ARG A 143 19.71 2.41 3.36
CA ARG A 143 20.38 2.39 4.66
C ARG A 143 20.13 3.66 5.47
N LYS A 144 20.32 4.82 4.86
CA LYS A 144 20.07 6.13 5.50
C LYS A 144 18.66 6.21 6.10
N TYR A 145 17.63 5.80 5.34
CA TYR A 145 16.25 5.82 5.83
C TYR A 145 15.97 4.73 6.87
N ALA A 146 16.58 3.55 6.76
CA ALA A 146 16.47 2.49 7.77
C ALA A 146 17.06 2.93 9.12
N ASP A 147 18.23 3.56 9.11
CA ASP A 147 18.89 4.05 10.33
C ASP A 147 18.11 5.20 10.97
N ARG A 148 17.53 6.10 10.15
CA ARG A 148 16.58 7.11 10.63
C ARG A 148 15.34 6.48 11.25
N ALA A 149 14.80 5.41 10.66
CA ALA A 149 13.63 4.70 11.21
C ALA A 149 13.92 4.11 12.59
N LYS A 150 15.12 3.53 12.76
CA LYS A 150 15.60 2.96 14.03
C LYS A 150 15.82 4.02 15.10
N ALA A 151 16.40 5.17 14.73
CA ALA A 151 16.59 6.29 15.65
C ALA A 151 15.23 6.83 16.14
N ARG A 152 14.27 6.99 15.23
CA ARG A 152 12.92 7.51 15.55
C ARG A 152 12.10 6.57 16.45
N SER A 153 12.39 5.27 16.43
CA SER A 153 11.74 4.29 17.32
C SER A 153 12.49 4.07 18.64
N ALA A 154 13.43 4.96 19.00
CA ALA A 154 14.30 4.83 20.18
C ALA A 154 15.00 3.45 20.24
N GLY A 155 15.40 2.92 19.08
CA GLY A 155 16.04 1.62 18.94
C GLY A 155 15.08 0.42 18.93
N LYS A 156 13.78 0.58 19.21
CA LYS A 156 12.80 -0.50 19.11
C LYS A 156 12.53 -0.80 17.65
N SER A 157 13.00 -1.93 17.15
CA SER A 157 12.84 -2.29 15.73
C SER A 157 11.54 -3.07 15.55
N SER A 158 10.67 -2.58 14.65
CA SER A 158 9.51 -3.37 14.22
C SER A 158 9.97 -4.60 13.42
N PRO A 159 9.15 -5.67 13.32
CA PRO A 159 9.47 -6.82 12.48
C PRO A 159 9.81 -6.44 11.02
N GLU A 160 9.15 -5.42 10.49
CA GLU A 160 9.41 -4.89 9.15
C GLU A 160 10.80 -4.24 9.05
N LEU A 161 11.20 -3.45 10.05
CA LEU A 161 12.53 -2.82 10.09
C LEU A 161 13.64 -3.86 10.26
N VAL A 162 13.43 -4.90 11.08
CA VAL A 162 14.37 -6.03 11.21
C VAL A 162 14.50 -6.76 9.87
N SER A 163 13.39 -7.07 9.22
CA SER A 163 13.38 -7.74 7.91
C SER A 163 14.08 -6.90 6.83
N LEU A 164 13.90 -5.58 6.87
CA LEU A 164 14.57 -4.63 5.99
C LEU A 164 16.09 -4.65 6.20
N TYR A 165 16.58 -4.65 7.44
CA TYR A 165 18.03 -4.74 7.70
C TYR A 165 18.63 -6.07 7.24
N THR A 166 17.92 -7.18 7.44
CA THR A 166 18.33 -8.49 6.91
C THR A 166 18.42 -8.45 5.39
N ARG A 167 17.45 -7.82 4.71
CA ARG A 167 17.47 -7.63 3.26
C ARG A 167 18.65 -6.77 2.81
N LEU A 168 18.89 -5.63 3.47
CA LEU A 168 20.00 -4.72 3.17
C LEU A 168 21.34 -5.44 3.26
N LYS A 169 21.59 -6.16 4.36
CA LYS A 169 22.83 -6.92 4.56
C LYS A 169 23.12 -7.90 3.41
N ARG A 170 22.08 -8.52 2.86
CA ARG A 170 22.20 -9.44 1.71
C ARG A 170 22.45 -8.73 0.38
N LEU A 171 21.98 -7.49 0.22
CA LEU A 171 22.17 -6.72 -1.01
C LEU A 171 23.49 -5.94 -1.01
N GLU A 172 24.01 -5.60 0.18
CA GLU A 172 25.26 -4.86 0.38
C GLU A 172 26.50 -5.76 0.35
N GLY A 173 26.34 -7.06 0.67
CA GLY A 173 27.40 -8.07 0.68
C GLY A 173 27.43 -8.90 -0.59
#